data_AF-A0A1V8M9Q0-F1
#
_entry.id   AF-A0A1V8M9Q0-F1
#
_cell.length_a   1.000
_cell.length_b   1.000
_cell.length_c   1.000
_cell.angle_alpha   90.00
_cell.angle_beta   90.00
_cell.angle_gamma   90.00
#
_symmetry.space_group_name_H-M   'P 1'
#
loop_
_entity.id
_entity.type
_entity.pdbx_description
1 polymer ?
#
loop_
_entity_poly.entity_id
_entity_poly.type
_entity_poly.pdbx_seq_one_letter_code
_entity_poly.pdbx_strand_id
1 'polypeptide(L)'
;MNSPKPELPEINKEDRTPLVDVLLEMLAWQQKQIDELAQEILKLKGETTKPKIKPSTMDKEGAPGSDDSSSKRKKGPRRSKKGNLKIDETQIIQPNEIPEGSRFKGYQDRVIQDITFQTHNIRYRLAEYITPEGLTILGQLPEDIQGGSFGKSLIAFILYQYHHQHVTQPLLLEQIRDLGVDISSGKLSYILTEDLDDFHAEKDELLKTGLSVSKYNLSSG
;
A
#
# COMPACT_ATOMS: atom_id res chain seq x y z
N MET A 1 17.40 -22.08 -18.58
CA MET A 1 17.10 -23.34 -19.28
C MET A 1 17.15 -23.05 -20.78
N ASN A 2 18.33 -23.14 -21.41
CA ASN A 2 18.44 -23.02 -22.87
C ASN A 2 18.28 -24.43 -23.44
N SER A 3 17.03 -24.84 -23.68
CA SER A 3 16.79 -26.10 -24.39
C SER A 3 17.11 -25.88 -25.87
N PRO A 4 18.00 -26.69 -26.47
CA PRO A 4 18.32 -26.56 -27.90
C PRO A 4 17.08 -26.84 -28.75
N LYS A 5 16.93 -26.10 -29.85
CA LYS A 5 15.83 -26.27 -30.80
C LYS A 5 15.90 -27.69 -31.39
N PRO A 6 14.83 -28.49 -31.32
CA PRO A 6 14.83 -29.83 -31.89
C PRO A 6 15.00 -29.76 -33.42
N GLU A 7 15.86 -30.60 -33.97
CA GLU A 7 16.00 -30.76 -35.43
C GLU A 7 14.79 -31.53 -35.96
N LEU A 8 14.03 -30.90 -36.84
CA LEU A 8 12.85 -31.50 -37.47
C LEU A 8 13.24 -32.01 -38.87
N PRO A 9 12.79 -33.21 -39.27
CA PRO A 9 13.01 -33.72 -40.63
C PRO A 9 12.34 -32.82 -41.68
N GLU A 10 12.94 -32.68 -42.85
CA GLU A 10 12.34 -31.94 -43.97
C GLU A 10 11.14 -32.72 -44.52
N ILE A 11 9.93 -32.21 -44.24
CA ILE A 11 8.69 -32.77 -44.77
C ILE A 11 8.42 -32.16 -46.15
N ASN A 12 8.44 -33.01 -47.18
CA ASN A 12 8.11 -32.65 -48.56
C ASN A 12 6.70 -32.04 -48.64
N LYS A 13 6.51 -31.06 -49.53
CA LYS A 13 5.21 -30.35 -49.67
C LYS A 13 4.07 -31.27 -50.11
N GLU A 14 4.38 -32.38 -50.77
CA GLU A 14 3.42 -33.37 -51.28
C GLU A 14 2.86 -34.28 -50.17
N ASP A 15 3.56 -34.39 -49.04
CA ASP A 15 3.16 -35.21 -47.88
C ASP A 15 2.40 -34.40 -46.81
N ARG A 16 2.12 -33.12 -47.08
CA ARG A 16 1.43 -32.23 -46.12
C ARG A 16 -0.07 -32.40 -46.25
N THR A 17 -0.68 -32.93 -45.20
CA THR A 17 -2.13 -32.94 -45.08
C THR A 17 -2.64 -31.52 -44.77
N PRO A 18 -3.89 -31.17 -45.11
CA PRO A 18 -4.47 -29.86 -44.78
C PRO A 18 -4.40 -29.50 -43.28
N LEU A 19 -4.40 -30.51 -42.40
CA LEU A 19 -4.20 -30.31 -40.96
C LEU A 19 -2.78 -29.84 -40.62
N VAL A 20 -1.76 -30.36 -41.31
CA VAL A 20 -0.37 -29.95 -41.13
C VAL A 20 -0.18 -28.49 -41.55
N ASP A 21 -0.83 -28.04 -42.62
CA ASP A 21 -0.76 -26.65 -43.05
C ASP A 21 -1.38 -25.69 -42.03
N VAL A 22 -2.55 -26.03 -41.47
CA VAL A 22 -3.19 -25.25 -40.39
C VAL A 22 -2.31 -25.20 -39.13
N LEU A 23 -1.69 -26.32 -38.75
CA LEU A 23 -0.78 -26.37 -37.61
C LEU A 23 0.47 -25.52 -37.84
N LEU A 24 1.02 -25.50 -39.05
CA LEU A 24 2.17 -24.67 -39.41
C LEU A 24 1.83 -23.18 -39.34
N GLU A 25 0.65 -22.77 -39.82
CA GLU A 25 0.18 -21.38 -39.69
C GLU A 25 0.01 -20.97 -38.23
N MET A 26 -0.59 -21.84 -37.41
CA MET A 26 -0.80 -21.58 -35.99
C MET A 26 0.53 -21.47 -35.23
N LEU A 27 1.52 -22.32 -35.56
CA LEU A 27 2.87 -22.24 -34.99
C LEU A 27 3.60 -20.95 -35.41
N ALA A 28 3.48 -20.55 -36.67
CA ALA A 28 4.06 -19.29 -37.15
C ALA A 28 3.45 -18.07 -36.43
N TRP A 29 2.13 -18.09 -36.22
CA TRP A 29 1.43 -17.06 -35.45
C TRP A 29 1.89 -17.02 -34.00
N GLN A 30 1.98 -18.18 -33.33
CA GLN A 30 2.48 -18.28 -31.96
C GLN A 30 3.93 -17.78 -31.82
N GLN A 31 4.81 -18.13 -32.77
CA GLN A 31 6.20 -17.66 -32.75
C GLN A 31 6.28 -16.13 -32.83
N LYS A 32 5.46 -15.51 -33.67
CA LYS A 32 5.37 -14.05 -33.76
C LYS A 32 4.96 -13.41 -32.43
N GLN A 33 3.97 -13.97 -31.75
CA GLN A 33 3.53 -13.48 -30.44
C GLN A 33 4.61 -13.66 -29.36
N ILE A 34 5.36 -14.77 -29.40
CA ILE A 34 6.49 -15.00 -28.50
C ILE A 34 7.59 -13.95 -28.73
N ASP A 35 7.90 -13.63 -29.99
CA ASP A 35 8.93 -12.64 -30.32
C ASP A 35 8.52 -11.22 -29.88
N GLU A 36 7.26 -10.84 -30.06
CA GLU A 36 6.70 -9.56 -29.59
C GLU A 36 6.80 -9.43 -28.06
N LEU A 37 6.36 -10.45 -27.33
CA LEU A 37 6.46 -10.50 -25.86
C LEU A 37 7.90 -10.50 -25.37
N ALA A 38 8.81 -11.20 -26.07
CA ALA A 38 10.23 -11.20 -25.73
C ALA A 38 10.87 -9.80 -25.90
N GLN A 39 10.50 -9.06 -26.95
CA GLN A 39 10.93 -7.68 -27.14
C GLN A 39 10.37 -6.74 -26.07
N GLU A 40 9.11 -6.93 -25.68
CA GLU A 40 8.50 -6.16 -24.60
C GLU A 40 9.17 -6.43 -23.25
N ILE A 41 9.47 -7.70 -22.95
CA ILE A 41 10.26 -8.09 -21.78
C ILE A 41 11.66 -7.49 -21.83
N LEU A 42 12.31 -7.42 -22.99
CA LEU A 42 13.64 -6.79 -23.14
C LEU A 42 13.57 -5.28 -22.85
N LYS A 43 12.50 -4.61 -23.29
CA LYS A 43 12.24 -3.20 -23.05
C LYS A 43 11.96 -2.90 -21.57
N LEU A 44 11.19 -3.77 -20.92
CA LEU A 44 10.87 -3.69 -19.49
C LEU A 44 12.07 -4.05 -18.59
N LYS A 45 12.88 -5.05 -18.98
CA LYS A 45 14.13 -5.40 -18.28
C LYS A 45 15.27 -4.42 -18.52
N GLY A 46 15.14 -3.53 -19.50
CA GLY A 46 16.06 -2.45 -19.84
C GLY A 46 15.79 -1.14 -19.07
N GLU A 47 15.19 -1.18 -17.89
CA GLU A 47 15.02 0.02 -17.08
C GLU A 47 16.38 0.56 -16.56
N THR A 48 16.59 1.86 -16.76
CA THR A 48 17.72 2.70 -16.32
C THR A 48 19.01 2.61 -17.15
N THR A 49 19.03 3.29 -18.31
CA THR A 49 20.27 4.01 -18.62
C THR A 49 20.49 5.01 -17.49
N LYS A 50 21.60 4.89 -16.75
CA LYS A 50 22.10 5.90 -15.81
C LYS A 50 21.80 7.29 -16.39
N PRO A 51 21.28 8.25 -15.62
CA PRO A 51 21.07 9.59 -16.15
C PRO A 51 22.38 10.09 -16.75
N LYS A 52 22.38 10.41 -18.05
CA LYS A 52 23.50 11.10 -18.70
C LYS A 52 23.60 12.49 -18.06
N ILE A 53 24.38 12.59 -17.00
CA ILE A 53 24.79 13.87 -16.42
C ILE A 53 25.71 14.51 -17.46
N LYS A 54 25.23 15.59 -18.11
CA LYS A 54 26.11 16.43 -18.91
C LYS A 54 27.12 17.10 -17.97
N PRO A 55 28.41 17.19 -18.33
CA PRO A 55 29.38 17.90 -17.51
C PRO A 55 28.93 19.36 -17.33
N SER A 56 28.99 19.84 -16.09
CA SER A 56 28.70 21.23 -15.74
C SER A 56 29.59 22.17 -16.53
N THR A 57 28.99 23.10 -17.26
CA THR A 57 29.70 24.25 -17.82
C THR A 57 29.81 25.32 -16.72
N MET A 58 30.64 25.07 -15.71
CA MET A 58 31.29 26.15 -14.96
C MET A 58 32.63 26.37 -15.67
N ASP A 59 32.99 27.64 -15.88
CA ASP A 59 34.11 28.14 -16.69
C ASP A 59 33.83 28.35 -18.19
N LYS A 60 32.93 29.30 -18.47
CA LYS A 60 33.14 30.28 -19.55
C LYS A 60 32.60 31.65 -19.13
N GLU A 61 33.50 32.49 -18.62
CA GLU A 61 33.31 33.93 -18.63
C GLU A 61 33.30 34.43 -20.09
N GLY A 62 32.39 35.35 -20.43
CA GLY A 62 32.55 36.22 -21.61
C GLY A 62 31.33 36.50 -22.49
N ALA A 63 30.60 37.58 -22.13
CA ALA A 63 29.94 38.55 -23.03
C ALA A 63 28.55 38.20 -23.67
N PRO A 64 27.74 39.22 -24.05
CA PRO A 64 26.34 39.33 -23.64
C PRO A 64 25.31 39.31 -24.79
N GLY A 65 24.06 39.03 -24.42
CA GLY A 65 22.87 39.51 -25.13
C GLY A 65 22.08 38.46 -25.90
N SER A 66 20.91 38.11 -25.37
CA SER A 66 19.63 38.37 -26.05
C SER A 66 18.50 37.98 -25.11
N ASP A 67 17.67 38.98 -24.82
CA ASP A 67 16.45 38.92 -24.04
C ASP A 67 15.49 37.94 -24.70
N ASP A 68 15.20 36.81 -24.04
CA ASP A 68 14.01 36.02 -24.39
C ASP A 68 13.33 35.50 -23.12
N SER A 69 12.13 36.02 -22.93
CA SER A 69 11.29 35.87 -21.76
C SER A 69 10.75 34.45 -21.65
N SER A 70 11.58 33.51 -21.18
CA SER A 70 11.10 32.19 -20.77
C SER A 70 10.54 32.27 -19.34
N SER A 71 9.21 32.27 -19.29
CA SER A 71 8.39 32.24 -18.08
C SER A 71 8.97 31.34 -16.97
N LYS A 72 9.43 31.97 -15.88
CA LYS A 72 9.75 31.31 -14.61
C LYS A 72 8.55 30.46 -14.21
N ARG A 73 8.68 29.13 -14.32
CA ARG A 73 7.79 28.18 -13.63
C ARG A 73 7.80 28.56 -12.16
N LYS A 74 6.72 29.20 -11.70
CA LYS A 74 6.52 29.56 -10.29
C LYS A 74 6.62 28.26 -9.50
N LYS A 75 7.69 28.09 -8.72
CA LYS A 75 7.74 27.09 -7.65
C LYS A 75 6.50 27.34 -6.80
N GLY A 76 5.57 26.39 -6.82
CA GLY A 76 4.38 26.44 -6.00
C GLY A 76 4.75 26.71 -4.53
N PRO A 77 3.85 27.31 -3.75
CA PRO A 77 4.15 27.71 -2.38
C PRO A 77 4.69 26.49 -1.61
N ARG A 78 5.92 26.62 -1.10
CA ARG A 78 6.49 25.63 -0.19
C ARG A 78 5.60 25.60 1.05
N ARG A 79 4.74 24.59 1.14
CA ARG A 79 3.94 24.32 2.34
C ARG A 79 4.91 24.27 3.52
N SER A 80 4.68 25.10 4.55
CA SER A 80 5.45 24.98 5.77
C SER A 80 5.16 23.58 6.33
N LYS A 81 6.19 22.74 6.45
CA LYS A 81 6.03 21.32 6.84
C LYS A 81 5.45 21.13 8.25
N LYS A 82 5.25 22.22 9.01
CA LYS A 82 4.85 22.21 10.42
C LYS A 82 3.61 23.05 10.75
N GLY A 83 3.01 23.74 9.78
CA GLY A 83 1.93 24.70 10.07
C GLY A 83 0.63 24.07 10.58
N ASN A 84 0.35 22.81 10.24
CA ASN A 84 -0.94 22.15 10.51
C ASN A 84 -0.78 20.69 11.01
N LEU A 85 0.20 20.41 11.87
CA LEU A 85 0.28 19.09 12.52
C LEU A 85 -0.66 19.07 13.73
N LYS A 86 -1.53 18.05 13.82
CA LYS A 86 -2.30 17.79 15.04
C LYS A 86 -1.31 17.34 16.12
N ILE A 87 -1.41 17.94 17.30
CA ILE A 87 -0.62 17.54 18.47
C ILE A 87 -1.51 16.62 19.30
N ASP A 88 -1.16 15.33 19.35
CA ASP A 88 -1.90 14.34 20.13
C ASP A 88 -1.51 14.36 21.61
N GLU A 89 -0.27 14.74 21.94
CA GLU A 89 0.23 14.86 23.31
C GLU A 89 1.22 16.04 23.44
N THR A 90 1.19 16.75 24.57
CA THR A 90 2.18 17.80 24.91
C THR A 90 2.87 17.46 26.21
N GLN A 91 4.20 17.28 26.17
CA GLN A 91 5.02 17.04 27.34
C GLN A 91 5.88 18.27 27.65
N ILE A 92 5.80 18.76 28.89
CA ILE A 92 6.63 19.87 29.36
C ILE A 92 7.91 19.29 29.97
N ILE A 93 9.05 19.58 29.34
CA ILE A 93 10.37 19.17 29.81
C ILE A 93 11.00 20.33 30.57
N GLN A 94 11.27 20.14 31.86
CA GLN A 94 12.00 21.10 32.68
C GLN A 94 13.52 20.89 32.52
N PRO A 95 14.34 21.96 32.61
CA PRO A 95 15.78 21.82 32.74
C PRO A 95 16.14 20.99 33.99
N ASN A 96 17.14 20.12 33.88
CA ASN A 96 17.59 19.29 35.01
C ASN A 96 18.09 20.14 36.18
N GLU A 97 18.73 21.27 35.90
CA GLU A 97 19.23 22.22 36.88
C GLU A 97 18.79 23.63 36.49
N ILE A 98 18.27 24.37 37.47
CA ILE A 98 17.85 25.76 37.32
C ILE A 98 18.61 26.58 38.38
N PRO A 99 19.57 27.44 37.97
CA PRO A 99 20.31 28.27 38.90
C PRO A 99 19.41 29.17 39.76
N GLU A 100 19.81 29.38 41.01
CA GLU A 100 19.05 30.21 41.95
C GLU A 100 18.91 31.65 41.44
N GLY A 101 17.72 32.24 41.59
CA GLY A 101 17.39 33.55 41.02
C GLY A 101 16.93 33.52 39.55
N SER A 102 16.88 32.35 38.90
CA SER A 102 16.32 32.22 37.55
C SER A 102 14.81 32.50 37.55
N ARG A 103 14.31 33.16 36.50
CA ARG A 103 12.88 33.35 36.24
C ARG A 103 12.42 32.58 35.02
N PHE A 104 11.19 32.10 35.05
CA PHE A 104 10.57 31.48 33.89
C PHE A 104 10.34 32.50 32.76
N LYS A 105 10.72 32.13 31.53
CA LYS A 105 10.56 32.98 30.33
C LYS A 105 9.40 32.55 29.42
N GLY A 106 9.06 31.26 29.41
CA GLY A 106 8.10 30.66 28.47
C GLY A 106 8.61 29.32 27.92
N TYR A 107 7.82 28.71 27.03
CA TYR A 107 8.17 27.46 26.37
C TYR A 107 8.79 27.69 24.99
N GLN A 108 9.64 26.76 24.56
CA GLN A 108 10.11 26.67 23.17
C GLN A 108 9.61 25.35 22.59
N ASP A 109 8.62 25.43 21.70
CA ASP A 109 7.96 24.24 21.18
C ASP A 109 8.85 23.50 20.17
N ARG A 110 9.03 22.20 20.39
CA ARG A 110 9.64 21.27 19.43
C ARG A 110 8.68 20.11 19.19
N VAL A 111 8.03 20.14 18.03
CA VAL A 111 7.14 19.07 17.58
C VAL A 111 7.95 17.95 16.92
N ILE A 112 7.82 16.73 17.45
CA ILE A 112 8.32 15.48 16.88
C ILE A 112 7.10 14.73 16.34
N GLN A 113 7.14 14.29 15.09
CA GLN A 113 6.08 13.48 14.47
C GLN A 113 6.52 12.02 14.45
N ASP A 114 5.73 11.15 15.07
CA ASP A 114 5.95 9.72 15.16
C ASP A 114 4.68 8.95 14.77
N ILE A 115 4.77 7.62 14.68
CA ILE A 115 3.64 6.72 14.41
C ILE A 115 3.61 5.59 15.43
N THR A 116 2.42 5.28 15.93
CA THR A 116 2.21 4.18 16.88
C THR A 116 1.36 3.11 16.23
N PHE A 117 1.86 1.87 16.20
CA PHE A 117 1.10 0.71 15.77
C PHE A 117 0.71 -0.12 16.98
N GLN A 118 -0.59 -0.30 17.22
CA GLN A 118 -1.13 -1.04 18.35
C GLN A 118 -2.39 -1.79 17.94
N THR A 119 -2.56 -3.01 18.46
CA THR A 119 -3.82 -3.75 18.33
C THR A 119 -4.88 -3.20 19.26
N HIS A 120 -6.14 -3.29 18.82
CA HIS A 120 -7.30 -2.89 19.61
C HIS A 120 -8.27 -4.07 19.71
N ASN A 121 -8.18 -4.81 20.82
CA ASN A 121 -8.96 -6.02 21.04
C ASN A 121 -10.17 -5.73 21.94
N ILE A 122 -11.38 -6.02 21.45
CA ILE A 122 -12.63 -5.84 22.18
C ILE A 122 -13.21 -7.21 22.54
N ARG A 123 -13.48 -7.45 23.83
CA ARG A 123 -14.15 -8.67 24.30
C ARG A 123 -15.65 -8.40 24.52
N TYR A 124 -16.48 -8.93 23.65
CA TYR A 124 -17.93 -8.94 23.84
C TYR A 124 -18.34 -10.10 24.77
N ARG A 125 -19.08 -9.78 25.84
CA ARG A 125 -19.65 -10.77 26.75
C ARG A 125 -21.16 -10.73 26.59
N LEU A 126 -21.71 -11.73 25.92
CA LEU A 126 -23.14 -11.87 25.73
C LEU A 126 -23.75 -12.42 27.03
N ALA A 127 -24.69 -11.68 27.59
CA ALA A 127 -25.37 -12.11 28.80
C ALA A 127 -26.36 -13.22 28.45
N GLU A 128 -26.42 -14.24 29.30
CA GLU A 128 -27.34 -15.37 29.20
C GLU A 128 -28.22 -15.39 30.44
N TYR A 129 -29.53 -15.46 30.24
CA TYR A 129 -30.51 -15.50 31.30
C TYR A 129 -31.48 -16.66 31.10
N ILE A 130 -31.92 -17.26 32.20
CA ILE A 130 -33.00 -18.24 32.20
C ILE A 130 -34.26 -17.52 32.65
N THR A 131 -35.33 -17.59 31.86
CA THR A 131 -36.62 -17.03 32.21
C THR A 131 -37.29 -17.87 33.32
N PRO A 132 -38.28 -17.33 34.05
CA PRO A 132 -39.05 -18.11 35.01
C PRO A 132 -39.70 -19.37 34.43
N GLU A 133 -39.96 -19.39 33.12
CA GLU A 133 -40.51 -20.52 32.36
C GLU A 133 -39.45 -21.55 31.91
N GLY A 134 -38.18 -21.33 32.24
CA GLY A 134 -37.08 -22.22 31.88
C GLY A 134 -36.51 -22.01 30.48
N LEU A 135 -36.84 -20.92 29.79
CA LEU A 135 -36.28 -20.59 28.48
C LEU A 135 -34.96 -19.81 28.62
N THR A 136 -34.01 -20.04 27.71
CA THR A 136 -32.77 -19.28 27.66
C THR A 136 -32.91 -18.05 26.75
N ILE A 137 -32.56 -16.88 27.26
CA ILE A 137 -32.44 -15.64 26.49
C ILE A 137 -30.95 -15.25 26.43
N LEU A 138 -30.45 -15.02 25.22
CA LEU A 138 -29.08 -14.62 24.95
C LEU A 138 -29.04 -13.18 24.42
N GLY A 139 -28.10 -12.39 24.94
CA GLY A 139 -27.70 -11.14 24.30
C GLY A 139 -27.15 -11.43 22.90
N GLN A 140 -27.44 -10.55 21.94
CA GLN A 140 -26.97 -10.68 20.56
C GLN A 140 -25.89 -9.65 20.27
N LEU A 141 -24.93 -10.02 19.41
CA LEU A 141 -23.99 -9.06 18.85
C LEU A 141 -24.73 -8.17 17.84
N PRO A 142 -24.31 -6.90 17.68
CA PRO A 142 -24.74 -6.08 16.55
C PRO A 142 -24.42 -6.78 15.23
N GLU A 143 -25.31 -6.63 14.24
CA GLU A 143 -25.18 -7.26 12.91
C GLU A 143 -23.83 -6.95 12.25
N ASP A 144 -23.31 -5.73 12.44
CA ASP A 144 -22.04 -5.25 11.88
C ASP A 144 -20.79 -6.04 12.33
N ILE A 145 -20.90 -6.81 13.41
CA ILE A 145 -19.80 -7.59 14.02
C ILE A 145 -20.13 -9.10 13.98
N GLN A 146 -21.35 -9.44 13.59
CA GLN A 146 -21.85 -10.80 13.63
C GLN A 146 -21.19 -11.64 12.51
N GLY A 147 -20.25 -12.52 12.90
CA GLY A 147 -19.59 -13.48 11.99
C GLY A 147 -18.09 -13.28 11.76
N GLY A 148 -17.49 -12.17 12.23
CA GLY A 148 -16.07 -11.88 12.03
C GLY A 148 -15.22 -12.03 13.29
N SER A 149 -14.13 -12.80 13.23
CA SER A 149 -13.09 -12.80 14.29
C SER A 149 -12.18 -11.57 14.23
N PHE A 150 -12.22 -10.82 13.13
CA PHE A 150 -11.38 -9.64 12.89
C PHE A 150 -12.25 -8.44 12.52
N GLY A 151 -11.87 -7.27 13.02
CA GLY A 151 -12.58 -6.03 12.72
C GLY A 151 -12.39 -5.59 11.26
N LYS A 152 -13.40 -4.88 10.73
CA LYS A 152 -13.43 -4.40 9.33
C LYS A 152 -12.20 -3.59 8.93
N SER A 153 -11.69 -2.72 9.81
CA SER A 153 -10.50 -1.90 9.53
C SER A 153 -9.24 -2.73 9.30
N LEU A 154 -9.07 -3.83 10.04
CA LEU A 154 -7.93 -4.73 9.87
C LEU A 154 -8.06 -5.51 8.55
N ILE A 155 -9.26 -5.99 8.22
CA ILE A 155 -9.54 -6.66 6.95
C ILE A 155 -9.25 -5.71 5.78
N ALA A 156 -9.75 -4.47 5.84
CA ALA A 156 -9.51 -3.45 4.83
C ALA A 156 -8.00 -3.15 4.65
N PHE A 157 -7.24 -3.08 5.76
CA PHE A 157 -5.80 -2.92 5.71
C PHE A 157 -5.11 -4.10 5.01
N ILE A 158 -5.45 -5.35 5.38
CA ILE A 158 -4.91 -6.58 4.76
C ILE A 158 -5.16 -6.58 3.24
N LEU A 159 -6.41 -6.32 2.83
CA LEU A 159 -6.79 -6.27 1.42
C LEU A 159 -6.05 -5.16 0.67
N TYR A 160 -5.90 -3.99 1.28
CA TYR A 160 -5.16 -2.89 0.68
C TYR A 160 -3.69 -3.25 0.45
N GLN A 161 -3.04 -3.85 1.45
CA GLN A 161 -1.64 -4.27 1.35
C GLN A 161 -1.43 -5.31 0.25
N TYR A 162 -2.31 -6.29 0.15
CA TYR A 162 -2.20 -7.34 -0.86
C TYR A 162 -2.54 -6.86 -2.27
N HIS A 163 -3.69 -6.21 -2.46
CA HIS A 163 -4.18 -5.86 -3.80
C HIS A 163 -3.58 -4.58 -4.37
N HIS A 164 -3.28 -3.56 -3.54
CA HIS A 164 -2.77 -2.27 -4.02
C HIS A 164 -1.28 -2.07 -3.79
N GLN A 165 -0.74 -2.60 -2.69
CA GLN A 165 0.70 -2.50 -2.41
C GLN A 165 1.47 -3.75 -2.87
N HIS A 166 0.77 -4.76 -3.40
CA HIS A 166 1.35 -6.00 -3.89
C HIS A 166 2.27 -6.71 -2.87
N VAL A 167 1.96 -6.56 -1.58
CA VAL A 167 2.67 -7.28 -0.51
C VAL A 167 2.32 -8.76 -0.64
N THR A 168 3.34 -9.62 -0.70
CA THR A 168 3.12 -11.06 -0.82
C THR A 168 2.47 -11.62 0.45
N GLN A 169 1.65 -12.67 0.31
CA GLN A 169 0.95 -13.28 1.45
C GLN A 169 1.89 -13.70 2.60
N PRO A 170 3.10 -14.28 2.37
CA PRO A 170 4.03 -14.60 3.45
C PRO A 170 4.53 -13.37 4.21
N LEU A 171 4.90 -12.30 3.49
CA LEU A 171 5.37 -11.05 4.12
C LEU A 171 4.25 -10.33 4.85
N LEU A 172 3.04 -10.36 4.29
CA LEU A 172 1.87 -9.79 4.94
C LEU A 172 1.53 -10.55 6.23
N LEU A 173 1.62 -11.87 6.23
CA LEU A 173 1.41 -12.68 7.43
C LEU A 173 2.41 -12.34 8.53
N GLU A 174 3.68 -12.22 8.18
CA GLU A 174 4.76 -11.80 9.11
C GLU A 174 4.46 -10.40 9.66
N GLN A 175 4.22 -9.43 8.79
CA GLN A 175 3.90 -8.05 9.17
C GLN A 175 2.72 -7.99 10.15
N ILE A 176 1.62 -8.69 9.86
CA ILE A 176 0.41 -8.63 10.69
C ILE A 176 0.67 -9.25 12.08
N ARG A 177 1.49 -10.30 12.16
CA ARG A 177 1.89 -10.92 13.44
C ARG A 177 2.85 -10.04 14.24
N ASP A 178 3.79 -9.37 13.58
CA ASP A 178 4.70 -8.41 14.23
C ASP A 178 3.94 -7.22 14.82
N LEU A 179 2.81 -6.85 14.20
CA LEU A 179 1.88 -5.87 14.74
C LEU A 179 1.08 -6.38 15.94
N GLY A 180 1.19 -7.66 16.31
CA GLY A 180 0.54 -8.28 17.46
C GLY A 180 -0.82 -8.91 17.17
N VAL A 181 -1.19 -9.10 15.89
CA VAL A 181 -2.43 -9.77 15.51
C VAL A 181 -2.20 -11.28 15.41
N ASP A 182 -2.99 -12.04 16.17
CA ASP A 182 -2.98 -13.50 16.09
C ASP A 182 -3.83 -13.98 14.90
N ILE A 183 -3.16 -14.31 13.80
CA ILE A 183 -3.80 -14.81 12.58
C ILE A 183 -3.04 -16.01 11.99
N SER A 184 -3.79 -16.97 11.49
CA SER A 184 -3.25 -18.13 10.76
C SER A 184 -3.08 -17.83 9.27
N SER A 185 -2.16 -18.54 8.61
CA SER A 185 -1.96 -18.42 7.17
C SER A 185 -3.22 -18.76 6.36
N GLY A 186 -3.96 -19.79 6.80
CA GLY A 186 -5.23 -20.18 6.19
C GLY A 186 -6.30 -19.12 6.34
N LYS A 187 -6.41 -18.48 7.51
CA LYS A 187 -7.37 -17.40 7.73
C LYS A 187 -7.01 -16.15 6.94
N LEU A 188 -5.72 -15.83 6.82
CA LEU A 188 -5.26 -14.78 5.92
C LEU A 188 -5.62 -15.10 4.46
N SER A 189 -5.37 -16.34 4.01
CA SER A 189 -5.74 -16.77 2.66
C SER A 189 -7.23 -16.58 2.40
N TYR A 190 -8.06 -17.02 3.33
CA TYR A 190 -9.52 -16.87 3.28
C TYR A 190 -9.94 -15.40 3.10
N ILE A 191 -9.34 -14.49 3.87
CA ILE A 191 -9.58 -13.05 3.74
C ILE A 191 -9.19 -12.52 2.36
N LEU A 192 -8.12 -13.05 1.73
CA LEU A 192 -7.64 -12.57 0.44
C LEU A 192 -8.41 -13.15 -0.77
N THR A 193 -9.07 -14.30 -0.59
CA THR A 193 -9.71 -15.04 -1.68
C THR A 193 -11.23 -14.98 -1.68
N GLU A 194 -11.86 -14.74 -0.52
CA GLU A 194 -13.31 -14.57 -0.50
C GLU A 194 -13.73 -13.25 -1.14
N ASP A 195 -14.84 -13.33 -1.88
CA ASP A 195 -15.44 -12.22 -2.58
C ASP A 195 -16.07 -11.25 -1.57
N LEU A 196 -15.24 -10.32 -1.10
CA LEU A 196 -15.61 -9.31 -0.12
C LEU A 196 -16.18 -8.09 -0.85
N ASP A 197 -17.11 -8.31 -1.79
CA ASP A 197 -17.82 -7.26 -2.55
C ASP A 197 -18.38 -6.17 -1.63
N ASP A 198 -18.90 -6.56 -0.47
CA ASP A 198 -19.39 -5.65 0.57
C ASP A 198 -18.29 -4.73 1.13
N PHE A 199 -17.05 -5.21 1.19
CA PHE A 199 -15.90 -4.43 1.65
C PHE A 199 -15.32 -3.54 0.56
N HIS A 200 -15.57 -3.80 -0.73
CA HIS A 200 -15.13 -2.91 -1.82
C HIS A 200 -15.87 -1.58 -1.78
N ALA A 201 -17.18 -1.60 -1.48
CA ALA A 201 -17.97 -0.39 -1.29
C ALA A 201 -17.58 0.35 0.00
N GLU A 202 -17.41 -0.38 1.11
CA GLU A 202 -17.04 0.20 2.41
C GLU A 202 -15.57 0.69 2.43
N LYS A 203 -14.68 0.13 1.60
CA LYS A 203 -13.25 0.49 1.53
C LYS A 203 -13.00 1.89 1.02
N ASP A 204 -13.72 2.34 -0.01
CA ASP A 204 -13.58 3.70 -0.51
C ASP A 204 -14.09 4.72 0.51
N GLU A 205 -15.08 4.33 1.30
CA GLU A 205 -15.60 5.16 2.37
C GLU A 205 -14.66 5.12 3.57
N LEU A 206 -14.25 3.97 4.11
CA LEU A 206 -13.32 3.82 5.24
C LEU A 206 -11.91 4.33 4.99
N LEU A 207 -11.37 4.30 3.76
CA LEU A 207 -10.13 5.03 3.44
C LEU A 207 -10.37 6.54 3.54
N LYS A 208 -11.52 7.04 3.07
CA LYS A 208 -11.92 8.45 3.24
C LYS A 208 -12.23 8.78 4.71
N THR A 209 -12.84 7.87 5.48
CA THR A 209 -13.13 8.04 6.91
C THR A 209 -11.85 7.93 7.73
N GLY A 210 -10.93 7.03 7.46
CA GLY A 210 -9.59 7.02 8.08
C GLY A 210 -8.82 8.33 7.82
N LEU A 211 -8.96 8.89 6.61
CA LEU A 211 -8.46 10.23 6.27
C LEU A 211 -9.25 11.38 6.92
N SER A 212 -10.49 11.17 7.38
CA SER A 212 -11.36 12.22 7.97
C SER A 212 -11.67 12.08 9.47
N VAL A 213 -11.48 10.93 10.10
CA VAL A 213 -11.46 10.71 11.57
C VAL A 213 -10.19 11.31 12.17
N SER A 214 -9.16 11.51 11.34
CA SER A 214 -8.05 12.44 11.62
C SER A 214 -8.52 13.90 11.82
N LYS A 215 -9.79 14.24 11.56
CA LYS A 215 -10.41 15.54 11.85
C LYS A 215 -11.46 15.51 12.98
N TYR A 216 -11.82 14.36 13.57
CA TYR A 216 -12.99 14.28 14.46
C TYR A 216 -12.79 13.73 15.88
N ASN A 217 -11.56 13.40 16.31
CA ASN A 217 -11.29 13.15 17.74
C ASN A 217 -11.13 14.46 18.55
N LEU A 218 -12.08 15.38 18.39
CA LEU A 218 -12.21 16.66 19.09
C LEU A 218 -13.69 16.85 19.47
N SER A 219 -14.22 16.00 20.35
CA SER A 219 -15.39 16.31 21.18
C SER A 219 -15.69 15.14 22.13
N SER A 220 -14.92 15.01 23.21
CA SER A 220 -15.41 14.70 24.57
C SER A 220 -14.22 14.48 25.51
N GLY A 221 -13.96 15.52 26.31
CA GLY A 221 -13.04 15.58 27.44
C GLY A 221 -13.32 16.89 28.16
#